data_AF-A0A2L0F4H7-F1
#
_entry.id   AF-A0A2L0F4H7-F1
#
_cell.length_a   1.000
_cell.length_b   1.000
_cell.length_c   1.000
_cell.angle_alpha   90.00
_cell.angle_beta   90.00
_cell.angle_gamma   90.00
#
_symmetry.space_group_name_H-M   'P 1'
#
loop_
_entity.id
_entity.type
_entity.pdbx_description
1 polymer ?
#
loop_
_entity_poly.entity_id
_entity_poly.type
_entity_poly.pdbx_seq_one_letter_code
_entity_poly.pdbx_strand_id
1 'polypeptide(L)'
;MSFSDFFKSPFSRRSDVSSLPSPPLAPEDDITAPPSEVEFAAILLAAGVTPEQRSKILKAQELLRTLPSETPVPVKRDIVEAAFKAFDVSTQEIVAAASKQIEALRAFTRTGEEHTQRVLAEGNQQITLLESKIAGVKASMDREVAAQAVRTRSTLDQINEVQPVLQFFARDVIASSLPEAHAAASGPGEGSQGESVDVQFDAGR
;
A
#
# COMPACT_ATOMS: atom_id res chain seq x y z
N MET A 1 -5.00 -36.25 -51.39
CA MET A 1 -4.41 -36.31 -50.04
C MET A 1 -5.10 -35.23 -49.21
N SER A 2 -5.58 -35.60 -48.03
CA SER A 2 -6.76 -35.03 -47.35
C SER A 2 -6.46 -33.80 -46.48
N PHE A 3 -7.45 -32.92 -46.37
CA PHE A 3 -7.46 -31.64 -45.63
C PHE A 3 -7.97 -31.81 -44.18
N SER A 4 -7.68 -32.95 -43.56
CA SER A 4 -8.37 -33.42 -42.33
C SER A 4 -7.42 -33.82 -41.20
N ASP A 5 -6.29 -33.14 -41.05
CA ASP A 5 -5.34 -33.41 -39.96
C ASP A 5 -5.01 -32.20 -39.08
N PHE A 6 -5.66 -31.04 -39.29
CA PHE A 6 -5.27 -29.80 -38.58
C PHE A 6 -6.15 -29.42 -37.37
N PHE A 7 -7.33 -30.02 -37.19
CA PHE A 7 -8.19 -29.78 -36.01
C PHE A 7 -8.33 -31.05 -35.17
N LYS A 8 -7.27 -31.39 -34.44
CA LYS A 8 -7.38 -32.32 -33.32
C LYS A 8 -6.82 -31.66 -32.08
N SER A 9 -7.71 -31.03 -31.33
CA SER A 9 -7.50 -30.65 -29.94
C SER A 9 -7.20 -31.90 -29.11
N PRO A 10 -6.18 -31.85 -28.24
CA PRO A 10 -6.33 -32.41 -26.91
C PRO A 10 -6.20 -31.28 -25.89
N PHE A 11 -7.31 -30.59 -25.61
CA PHE A 11 -7.44 -29.91 -24.33
C PHE A 11 -7.81 -30.95 -23.28
N SER A 12 -6.80 -31.59 -22.71
CA SER A 12 -6.87 -32.12 -21.35
C SER A 12 -5.47 -32.30 -20.78
N ARG A 13 -5.30 -31.70 -19.60
CA ARG A 13 -4.29 -31.98 -18.58
C ARG A 13 -2.93 -31.29 -18.75
N ARG A 14 -2.87 -30.04 -18.26
CA ARG A 14 -1.78 -29.57 -17.39
C ARG A 14 -2.37 -29.09 -16.07
N SER A 15 -2.59 -30.03 -15.15
CA SER A 15 -2.50 -29.74 -13.72
C SER A 15 -1.02 -29.81 -13.36
N ASP A 16 -0.27 -28.77 -13.73
CA ASP A 16 1.04 -28.44 -13.18
C ASP A 16 1.55 -27.15 -13.85
N VAL A 17 1.31 -26.02 -13.19
CA VAL A 17 2.19 -24.87 -13.24
C VAL A 17 2.16 -24.23 -11.86
N SER A 18 3.18 -24.58 -11.07
CA SER A 18 4.05 -23.62 -10.41
C SER A 18 3.35 -22.37 -9.90
N SER A 19 3.09 -22.42 -8.59
CA SER A 19 3.53 -21.38 -7.65
C SER A 19 4.10 -20.15 -8.35
N LEU A 20 3.22 -19.18 -8.61
CA LEU A 20 3.67 -17.80 -8.77
C LEU A 20 4.40 -17.45 -7.46
N PRO A 21 5.65 -16.97 -7.51
CA PRO A 21 6.22 -16.33 -6.33
C PRO A 21 5.34 -15.12 -6.05
N SER A 22 4.62 -15.18 -4.93
CA SER A 22 3.96 -14.01 -4.37
C SER A 22 4.98 -12.87 -4.37
N PRO A 23 4.62 -11.66 -4.84
CA PRO A 23 5.47 -10.51 -4.59
C PRO A 23 5.76 -10.50 -3.08
N PRO A 24 7.03 -10.29 -2.65
CA PRO A 24 7.32 -10.22 -1.23
C PRO A 24 6.39 -9.17 -0.66
N LEU A 25 5.45 -9.62 0.17
CA LEU A 25 4.68 -8.77 1.04
C LEU A 25 5.73 -7.89 1.69
N ALA A 26 5.64 -6.59 1.42
CA ALA A 26 6.38 -5.61 2.20
C ALA A 26 6.20 -5.99 3.67
N PRO A 27 7.23 -5.87 4.52
CA PRO A 27 7.06 -6.14 5.94
C PRO A 27 5.78 -5.44 6.37
N GLU A 28 4.81 -6.25 6.83
CA GLU A 28 3.70 -5.72 7.60
C GLU A 28 4.36 -5.16 8.85
N ASP A 29 4.83 -3.92 8.74
CA ASP A 29 5.06 -3.06 9.88
C ASP A 29 3.65 -2.91 10.46
N ASP A 30 3.37 -3.85 11.36
CA ASP A 30 2.28 -3.87 12.27
C ASP A 30 2.02 -2.42 12.67
N ILE A 31 0.95 -1.82 12.12
CA ILE A 31 0.50 -0.48 12.48
C ILE A 31 -0.17 -0.63 13.86
N THR A 32 0.53 -1.24 14.80
CA THR A 32 0.24 -1.18 16.21
C THR A 32 0.46 0.27 16.58
N ALA A 33 -0.65 1.00 16.68
CA ALA A 33 -0.67 2.33 17.25
C ALA A 33 0.15 2.28 18.55
N PRO A 34 1.10 3.21 18.75
CA PRO A 34 1.91 3.18 19.96
C PRO A 34 0.96 3.20 21.17
N PRO A 35 1.26 2.45 22.24
CA PRO A 35 0.41 2.39 23.41
C PRO A 35 0.10 3.81 23.88
N SER A 36 -1.18 4.16 23.94
CA SER A 36 -1.65 5.51 24.27
C SER A 36 -1.45 5.87 25.75
N GLU A 37 -1.00 4.92 26.56
CA GLU A 37 -0.80 5.08 28.00
C GLU A 37 0.69 5.25 28.32
N VAL A 38 1.01 6.40 28.92
CA VAL A 38 2.38 6.76 29.27
C VAL A 38 2.73 6.23 30.65
N GLU A 39 3.61 5.23 30.72
CA GLU A 39 4.10 4.69 31.99
C GLU A 39 5.18 5.59 32.62
N PHE A 40 4.75 6.64 33.31
CA PHE A 40 5.66 7.56 34.01
C PHE A 40 6.57 6.86 35.02
N ALA A 41 6.10 5.78 35.65
CA ALA A 41 6.91 5.04 36.60
C ALA A 41 8.13 4.39 35.94
N ALA A 42 7.97 3.86 34.73
CA ALA A 42 9.05 3.26 33.95
C ALA A 42 10.00 4.34 33.39
N ILE A 43 9.46 5.44 32.88
CA ILE A 43 10.25 6.58 32.35
C ILE A 43 11.19 7.13 33.42
N LEU A 44 10.66 7.37 34.61
CA LEU A 44 11.44 7.92 35.72
C LEU A 44 12.47 6.92 36.24
N LEU A 45 12.14 5.63 36.27
CA LEU A 45 13.10 4.58 36.63
C LEU A 45 14.24 4.50 35.62
N ALA A 46 13.93 4.56 34.32
CA ALA A 46 14.93 4.56 33.24
C ALA A 46 15.87 5.77 33.32
N ALA A 47 15.38 6.91 33.78
CA ALA A 47 16.19 8.10 34.07
C ALA A 47 16.95 8.04 35.42
N GLY A 48 16.82 6.93 36.16
CA GLY A 48 17.48 6.71 37.44
C GLY A 48 16.85 7.49 38.61
N VAL A 49 15.57 7.85 38.53
CA VAL A 49 14.79 8.37 39.66
C VAL A 49 14.20 7.18 40.42
N THR A 50 14.60 7.00 41.67
CA THR A 50 14.23 5.81 42.46
C THR A 50 12.79 5.93 43.02
N PRO A 51 12.11 4.82 43.36
CA PRO A 51 10.81 4.87 44.05
C PRO A 51 10.82 5.66 45.36
N GLU A 52 11.92 5.66 46.10
CA GLU A 52 12.07 6.42 47.35
C GLU A 52 12.11 7.93 47.08
N GLN A 53 12.85 8.35 46.06
CA GLN A 53 12.90 9.75 45.62
C GLN A 53 11.52 10.24 45.17
N ARG A 54 10.79 9.42 44.40
CA ARG A 54 9.40 9.74 44.01
C ARG A 54 8.48 9.85 45.22
N SER A 55 8.62 8.95 46.19
CA SER A 55 7.82 8.97 47.42
C SER A 55 8.07 10.23 48.26
N LYS A 56 9.33 10.69 48.35
CA LYS A 56 9.68 11.97 49.00
C LYS A 56 9.01 13.16 48.31
N ILE A 57 9.00 13.18 46.97
CA ILE A 57 8.33 14.23 46.18
C ILE A 57 6.81 14.18 46.36
N LEU A 58 6.19 13.01 46.38
CA LEU A 58 4.74 12.87 46.61
C LEU A 58 4.34 13.41 47.98
N LYS A 59 5.09 13.08 49.03
CA LYS A 59 4.88 13.64 50.38
C LYS A 59 5.04 15.16 50.39
N ALA A 60 6.01 15.69 49.64
CA ALA A 60 6.20 17.12 49.48
C ALA A 60 5.01 17.81 48.78
N GLN A 61 4.47 17.21 47.73
CA GLN A 61 3.30 17.71 47.03
C GLN A 61 2.04 17.68 47.91
N GLU A 62 1.84 16.61 48.66
CA GLU A 62 0.71 16.48 49.58
C GLU A 62 0.77 17.55 50.68
N LEU A 63 1.95 17.75 51.28
CA LEU A 63 2.16 18.80 52.27
C LEU A 63 1.85 20.18 51.68
N LEU A 64 2.35 20.50 50.48
CA LEU A 64 2.07 21.77 49.82
C LEU A 64 0.58 21.98 49.51
N ARG A 65 -0.16 20.91 49.21
CA ARG A 65 -1.62 20.96 48.98
C ARG A 65 -2.42 21.24 50.24
N THR A 66 -1.96 20.75 51.39
CA THR A 66 -2.64 20.96 52.68
C THR A 66 -2.46 22.38 53.22
N LEU A 67 -1.53 23.17 52.68
CA LEU A 67 -1.31 24.56 53.10
C LEU A 67 -2.34 25.52 52.49
N PRO A 68 -2.93 26.46 53.27
CA PRO A 68 -3.90 27.42 52.75
C PRO A 68 -3.32 28.28 51.62
N SER A 69 -4.09 28.50 50.55
CA SER A 69 -3.68 29.31 49.38
C SER A 69 -3.27 30.72 49.78
N GLU A 70 -3.96 31.32 50.75
CA GLU A 70 -3.76 32.69 51.26
C GLU A 70 -2.48 32.90 52.07
N THR A 71 -1.75 31.82 52.43
CA THR A 71 -0.53 31.97 53.22
C THR A 71 0.60 32.57 52.37
N PRO A 72 1.31 33.61 52.84
CA PRO A 72 2.46 34.17 52.12
C PRO A 72 3.51 33.10 51.83
N VAL A 73 4.08 33.14 50.62
CA VAL A 73 5.12 32.22 50.14
C VAL A 73 6.28 32.01 51.13
N PRO A 74 6.86 33.04 51.78
CA PRO A 74 7.95 32.81 52.72
C PRO A 74 7.52 31.95 53.92
N VAL A 75 6.31 32.19 54.44
CA VAL A 75 5.76 31.43 55.57
C VAL A 75 5.47 29.98 55.16
N LYS A 76 4.95 29.76 53.94
CA LYS A 76 4.77 28.39 53.40
C LYS A 76 6.11 27.64 53.31
N ARG A 77 7.16 28.30 52.84
CA ARG A 77 8.49 27.69 52.73
C ARG A 77 9.02 27.26 54.09
N ASP A 78 8.92 28.13 55.10
CA ASP A 78 9.44 27.85 56.43
C ASP A 78 8.66 26.69 57.11
N ILE A 79 7.34 26.60 56.90
CA ILE A 79 6.51 25.47 57.36
C ILE A 79 6.95 24.16 56.69
N VAL A 80 7.17 24.19 55.37
CA VAL A 80 7.59 23.03 54.60
C VAL A 80 8.99 22.56 54.99
N GLU A 81 9.92 23.48 55.21
CA GLU A 81 11.28 23.18 55.65
C GLU A 81 11.30 22.58 57.07
N ALA A 82 10.52 23.15 57.98
CA ALA A 82 10.35 22.59 59.33
C ALA A 82 9.73 21.18 59.29
N ALA A 83 8.74 20.96 58.43
CA ALA A 83 8.11 19.66 58.27
C ALA A 83 9.08 18.63 57.68
N PHE A 84 9.82 18.95 56.61
CA PHE A 84 10.80 18.01 56.05
C PHE A 84 11.93 17.68 57.01
N LYS A 85 12.38 18.67 57.80
CA LYS A 85 13.36 18.45 58.87
C LYS A 85 12.83 17.47 59.95
N ALA A 86 11.53 17.53 60.27
CA ALA A 86 10.91 16.59 61.20
C ALA A 86 10.81 15.15 60.66
N PHE A 87 10.82 14.98 59.32
CA PHE A 87 10.77 13.68 58.65
C PHE A 87 12.14 13.19 58.16
N ASP A 88 13.24 13.83 58.59
CA ASP A 88 14.61 13.52 58.16
C ASP A 88 14.78 13.53 56.63
N VAL A 89 14.03 14.40 55.95
CA VAL A 89 14.15 14.62 54.50
C VAL A 89 14.85 15.95 54.27
N SER A 90 15.95 15.92 53.52
CA SER A 90 16.63 17.16 53.12
C SER A 90 15.86 17.87 52.01
N THR A 91 15.57 19.15 52.19
CA THR A 91 14.98 20.00 51.14
C THR A 91 15.86 20.00 49.88
N GLN A 92 17.19 19.91 50.03
CA GLN A 92 18.09 19.83 48.88
C GLN A 92 17.92 18.51 48.10
N GLU A 93 17.69 17.39 48.78
CA GLU A 93 17.42 16.11 48.13
C GLU A 93 16.09 16.14 47.36
N ILE A 94 15.06 16.78 47.92
CA ILE A 94 13.77 16.93 47.25
C ILE A 94 13.92 17.79 45.99
N VAL A 95 14.64 18.91 46.08
CA VAL A 95 14.89 19.80 44.93
C VAL A 95 15.68 19.07 43.84
N ALA A 96 16.73 18.34 44.22
CA ALA A 96 17.52 17.55 43.27
C ALA A 96 16.68 16.45 42.60
N ALA A 97 15.89 15.70 43.38
CA ALA A 97 15.01 14.66 42.86
C ALA A 97 13.92 15.23 41.94
N ALA A 98 13.31 16.36 42.31
CA ALA A 98 12.29 17.03 41.50
C ALA A 98 12.87 17.58 40.18
N SER A 99 14.07 18.16 40.23
CA SER A 99 14.78 18.65 39.04
C SER A 99 15.07 17.49 38.08
N LYS A 100 15.60 16.38 38.61
CA LYS A 100 15.86 15.16 37.83
C LYS A 100 14.59 14.57 37.23
N GLN A 101 13.47 14.57 37.97
CA GLN A 101 12.18 14.12 37.46
C GLN A 101 11.69 15.00 36.30
N ILE A 102 11.82 16.33 36.40
CA ILE A 102 11.45 17.24 35.32
C ILE A 102 12.34 17.03 34.09
N GLU A 103 13.65 16.90 34.27
CA GLU A 103 14.59 16.64 33.18
C GLU A 103 14.29 15.32 32.47
N ALA A 104 14.01 14.26 33.23
CA ALA A 104 13.62 12.96 32.68
C ALA A 104 12.36 13.05 31.81
N LEU A 105 11.32 13.74 32.28
CA LEU A 105 10.08 13.92 31.54
C LEU A 105 10.28 14.77 30.28
N ARG A 106 11.08 15.84 30.37
CA ARG A 106 11.44 16.66 29.19
C ARG A 106 12.22 15.86 28.16
N ALA A 107 13.18 15.06 28.60
CA ALA A 107 13.97 14.20 27.72
C ALA A 107 13.07 13.16 27.02
N PHE A 108 12.12 12.58 27.75
CA PHE A 108 11.14 11.66 27.17
C PHE A 108 10.30 12.34 26.07
N THR A 109 9.70 13.49 26.35
CA THR A 109 8.93 14.24 25.35
C THR A 109 9.77 14.59 24.13
N ARG A 110 10.98 15.12 24.34
CA ARG A 110 11.90 15.49 23.25
C ARG A 110 12.28 14.29 22.39
N THR A 111 12.58 13.14 23.01
CA THR A 111 12.92 11.91 22.28
C THR A 111 11.73 11.43 21.46
N GLY A 112 10.52 11.52 22.02
CA GLY A 112 9.28 11.22 21.30
C GLY A 112 9.09 12.13 20.09
N GLU A 113 9.27 13.44 20.26
CA GLU A 113 9.19 14.42 19.16
C GLU A 113 10.21 14.15 18.06
N GLU A 114 11.48 13.90 18.42
CA GLU A 114 12.55 13.58 17.48
C GLU A 114 12.26 12.28 16.71
N HIS A 115 11.73 11.26 17.39
CA HIS A 115 11.32 10.01 16.76
C HIS A 115 10.15 10.22 15.79
N THR A 116 9.10 10.94 16.21
CA THR A 116 7.95 11.26 15.35
C THR A 116 8.40 12.05 14.11
N GLN A 117 9.25 13.07 14.28
CA GLN A 117 9.77 13.85 13.15
C GLN A 117 10.55 12.98 12.17
N ARG A 118 11.35 12.03 12.69
CA ARG A 118 12.10 11.09 11.85
C ARG A 118 11.16 10.19 11.04
N VAL A 119 10.18 9.56 11.69
CA VAL A 119 9.20 8.68 11.02
C VAL A 119 8.42 9.45 9.95
N LEU A 120 8.00 10.69 10.25
CA LEU A 120 7.32 11.54 9.27
C LEU A 120 8.23 11.89 8.09
N ALA A 121 9.50 12.23 8.33
CA ALA A 121 10.45 12.55 7.27
C ALA A 121 10.73 11.35 6.36
N GLU A 122 10.98 10.18 6.96
CA GLU A 122 11.21 8.92 6.23
C GLU A 122 9.97 8.51 5.43
N GLY A 123 8.77 8.58 6.03
CA GLY A 123 7.52 8.30 5.35
C GLY A 123 7.28 9.22 4.15
N ASN A 124 7.49 10.52 4.29
CA ASN A 124 7.33 11.48 3.20
C ASN A 124 8.33 11.24 2.05
N GLN A 125 9.56 10.84 2.37
CA GLN A 125 10.55 10.45 1.35
C GLN A 125 10.09 9.21 0.58
N GLN A 126 9.57 8.20 1.27
CA GLN A 126 9.05 6.98 0.64
C GLN A 126 7.83 7.28 -0.25
N ILE A 127 6.90 8.11 0.21
CA ILE A 127 5.75 8.56 -0.59
C ILE A 127 6.24 9.21 -1.89
N THR A 128 7.16 10.17 -1.80
CA THR A 128 7.71 10.87 -2.97
C THR A 128 8.34 9.89 -3.98
N LEU A 129 9.08 8.89 -3.48
CA LEU A 129 9.71 7.86 -4.31
C LEU A 129 8.67 6.97 -5.00
N LEU A 130 7.61 6.57 -4.28
CA LEU A 130 6.53 5.75 -4.84
C LEU A 130 5.72 6.53 -5.87
N GLU A 131 5.42 7.81 -5.63
CA GLU A 131 4.73 8.67 -6.59
C GLU A 131 5.53 8.82 -7.88
N SER A 132 6.85 9.01 -7.79
CA SER A 132 7.73 9.06 -8.96
C SER A 132 7.72 7.74 -9.75
N LYS A 133 7.74 6.59 -9.05
CA LYS A 133 7.61 5.27 -9.70
C LYS A 133 6.26 5.12 -10.40
N ILE A 134 5.16 5.51 -9.76
CA ILE A 134 3.82 5.47 -10.34
C ILE A 134 3.76 6.34 -11.60
N ALA A 135 4.30 7.55 -11.55
CA ALA A 135 4.37 8.44 -12.70
C ALA A 135 5.17 7.82 -13.86
N GLY A 136 6.32 7.19 -13.55
CA GLY A 136 7.14 6.48 -14.54
C GLY A 136 6.40 5.32 -15.20
N VAL A 137 5.69 4.51 -14.42
CA VAL A 137 4.89 3.38 -14.92
C VAL A 137 3.76 3.89 -15.83
N LYS A 138 3.01 4.91 -15.41
CA LYS A 138 1.95 5.53 -16.23
C LYS A 138 2.50 6.05 -17.56
N ALA A 139 3.61 6.78 -17.54
CA ALA A 139 4.24 7.28 -18.76
C ALA A 139 4.70 6.15 -19.69
N SER A 140 5.09 4.99 -19.15
CA SER A 140 5.41 3.81 -19.97
C SER A 140 4.16 3.19 -20.59
N MET A 141 3.07 3.10 -19.83
CA MET A 141 1.78 2.61 -20.35
C MET A 141 1.27 3.49 -21.49
N ASP A 142 1.30 4.81 -21.31
CA ASP A 142 0.86 5.77 -22.34
C ASP A 142 1.69 5.63 -23.62
N ARG A 143 3.01 5.42 -23.48
CA ARG A 143 3.90 5.16 -24.62
C ARG A 143 3.55 3.89 -25.36
N GLU A 144 3.26 2.79 -24.66
CA GLU A 144 2.89 1.52 -25.31
C GLU A 144 1.52 1.61 -26.00
N VAL A 145 0.56 2.32 -25.41
CA VAL A 145 -0.74 2.58 -26.03
C VAL A 145 -0.56 3.40 -27.32
N ALA A 146 0.24 4.47 -27.28
CA ALA A 146 0.53 5.28 -28.45
C ALA A 146 1.26 4.47 -29.54
N ALA A 147 2.26 3.67 -29.17
CA ALA A 147 2.98 2.80 -30.08
C ALA A 147 2.05 1.76 -30.73
N GLN A 148 1.13 1.18 -29.96
CA GLN A 148 0.15 0.25 -30.49
C GLN A 148 -0.81 0.92 -31.48
N ALA A 149 -1.27 2.14 -31.21
CA ALA A 149 -2.11 2.90 -32.14
C ALA A 149 -1.40 3.14 -33.48
N VAL A 150 -0.10 3.47 -33.44
CA VAL A 150 0.72 3.63 -34.65
C VAL A 150 0.83 2.29 -35.40
N ARG A 151 1.18 1.19 -34.71
CA ARG A 151 1.27 -0.15 -35.33
C ARG A 151 -0.04 -0.54 -36.02
N THR A 152 -1.17 -0.37 -35.35
CA THR A 152 -2.49 -0.68 -35.91
C THR A 152 -2.74 0.12 -37.18
N ARG A 153 -2.52 1.45 -37.14
CA ARG A 153 -2.71 2.32 -38.30
C ARG A 153 -1.83 1.90 -39.48
N SER A 154 -0.52 1.77 -39.27
CA SER A 154 0.43 1.38 -40.33
C SER A 154 0.08 0.01 -40.93
N THR A 155 -0.37 -0.93 -40.11
CA THR A 155 -0.77 -2.27 -40.58
C THR A 155 -2.04 -2.19 -41.42
N LEU A 156 -3.05 -1.43 -40.99
CA LEU A 156 -4.27 -1.23 -41.76
C LEU A 156 -3.99 -0.53 -43.10
N ASP A 157 -3.12 0.49 -43.09
CA ASP A 157 -2.70 1.18 -44.32
C ASP A 157 -2.04 0.19 -45.30
N GLN A 158 -1.14 -0.67 -44.81
CA GLN A 158 -0.51 -1.71 -45.64
C GLN A 158 -1.49 -2.77 -46.16
N ILE A 159 -2.44 -3.21 -45.32
CA ILE A 159 -3.50 -4.13 -45.74
C ILE A 159 -4.30 -3.51 -46.90
N ASN A 160 -4.69 -2.24 -46.75
CA ASN A 160 -5.43 -1.53 -47.78
C ASN A 160 -4.64 -1.35 -49.08
N GLU A 161 -3.31 -1.21 -49.02
CA GLU A 161 -2.44 -1.12 -50.19
C GLU A 161 -2.38 -2.44 -50.98
N VAL A 162 -2.36 -3.58 -50.29
CA VAL A 162 -2.21 -4.91 -50.93
C VAL A 162 -3.57 -5.51 -51.34
N GLN A 163 -4.68 -5.06 -50.71
CA GLN A 163 -6.03 -5.55 -51.00
C GLN A 163 -6.41 -5.48 -52.49
N PRO A 164 -6.11 -4.41 -53.27
CA PRO A 164 -6.41 -4.36 -54.70
C PRO A 164 -5.65 -5.41 -55.51
N VAL A 165 -4.41 -5.72 -55.14
CA VAL A 165 -3.61 -6.78 -55.80
C VAL A 165 -4.29 -8.13 -55.60
N LEU A 166 -4.73 -8.41 -54.38
CA LEU A 166 -5.51 -9.62 -54.09
C LEU A 166 -6.82 -9.64 -54.89
N GLN A 167 -7.58 -8.54 -54.93
CA GLN A 167 -8.83 -8.45 -55.69
C GLN A 167 -8.63 -8.63 -57.20
N PHE A 168 -7.52 -8.17 -57.75
CA PHE A 168 -7.17 -8.34 -59.15
C PHE A 168 -6.96 -9.82 -59.49
N PHE A 169 -6.04 -10.50 -58.80
CA PHE A 169 -5.72 -11.90 -59.08
C PHE A 169 -6.80 -12.89 -58.61
N ALA A 170 -7.58 -12.56 -57.58
CA ALA A 170 -8.69 -13.40 -57.14
C ALA A 170 -9.78 -13.52 -58.20
N ARG A 171 -9.99 -12.49 -59.04
CA ARG A 171 -10.93 -12.57 -60.18
C ARG A 171 -10.48 -13.61 -61.20
N ASP A 172 -9.18 -13.64 -61.51
CA ASP A 172 -8.62 -14.57 -62.49
C ASP A 172 -8.61 -16.01 -61.97
N VAL A 173 -8.34 -16.21 -60.67
CA VAL A 173 -8.40 -17.54 -60.03
C VAL A 173 -9.84 -18.07 -60.03
N ILE A 174 -10.84 -17.24 -59.70
CA ILE A 174 -12.25 -17.66 -59.73
C ILE A 174 -12.69 -17.94 -61.18
N ALA A 175 -12.33 -17.09 -62.15
CA ALA A 175 -12.64 -17.29 -63.56
C ALA A 175 -11.97 -18.56 -64.15
N SER A 176 -10.75 -18.89 -63.72
CA SER A 176 -10.03 -20.10 -64.15
C SER A 176 -10.51 -21.38 -63.44
N SER A 177 -11.28 -21.24 -62.34
CA SER A 177 -11.82 -22.35 -61.55
C SER A 177 -13.28 -22.67 -61.85
N LEU A 178 -13.94 -21.89 -62.71
CA LEU A 178 -15.24 -22.25 -63.28
C LEU A 178 -15.03 -23.27 -64.40
N PRO A 179 -15.38 -24.56 -64.21
CA PRO A 179 -15.46 -25.47 -65.34
C PRO A 179 -16.53 -24.93 -66.28
N GLU A 180 -16.20 -24.90 -67.58
CA GLU A 180 -17.15 -24.78 -68.68
C GLU A 180 -18.43 -25.53 -68.34
N ALA A 181 -19.54 -24.80 -68.25
CA ALA A 181 -20.86 -25.36 -68.11
C ALA A 181 -21.21 -26.15 -69.38
N HIS A 182 -20.74 -27.39 -69.47
CA HIS A 182 -21.32 -28.42 -70.31
C HIS A 182 -22.14 -29.38 -69.44
N ALA A 183 -23.45 -29.11 -69.44
CA ALA A 183 -24.58 -30.02 -69.33
C ALA A 183 -24.33 -31.45 -68.78
N ALA A 184 -24.95 -31.78 -67.64
CA ALA A 184 -26.04 -32.75 -67.57
C ALA A 184 -26.37 -33.21 -66.13
N ALA A 185 -27.67 -33.36 -65.89
CA ALA A 185 -28.31 -34.35 -65.01
C ALA A 185 -28.29 -34.14 -63.48
N SER A 186 -29.45 -33.68 -62.99
CA SER A 186 -30.37 -34.41 -62.11
C SER A 186 -29.85 -35.11 -60.85
N GLY A 187 -30.43 -34.72 -59.71
CA GLY A 187 -30.62 -35.61 -58.55
C GLY A 187 -30.73 -34.87 -57.22
N PRO A 188 -31.92 -34.79 -56.58
CA PRO A 188 -32.14 -34.05 -55.34
C PRO A 188 -31.72 -34.89 -54.13
N GLY A 189 -30.99 -34.27 -53.20
CA GLY A 189 -30.54 -34.87 -51.95
C GLY A 189 -30.87 -33.96 -50.77
N GLU A 190 -32.10 -34.08 -50.33
CA GLU A 190 -32.70 -33.52 -49.11
C GLU A 190 -31.89 -33.93 -47.86
N GLY A 191 -31.58 -32.97 -46.97
CA GLY A 191 -30.88 -33.33 -45.75
C GLY A 191 -30.41 -32.17 -44.87
N SER A 192 -31.24 -31.89 -43.86
CA SER A 192 -30.85 -31.45 -42.52
C SER A 192 -30.76 -29.95 -42.24
N GLN A 193 -31.79 -29.53 -41.50
CA GLN A 193 -31.98 -28.29 -40.79
C GLN A 193 -30.76 -27.95 -39.92
N GLY A 194 -30.19 -26.77 -40.14
CA GLY A 194 -29.25 -26.12 -39.23
C GLY A 194 -30.04 -25.28 -38.24
N GLU A 195 -30.08 -25.77 -37.01
CA GLU A 195 -30.57 -25.14 -35.80
C GLU A 195 -29.97 -23.73 -35.62
N SER A 196 -30.83 -22.72 -35.68
CA SER A 196 -30.51 -21.33 -35.35
C SER A 196 -30.43 -21.17 -33.84
N VAL A 197 -29.23 -20.93 -33.32
CA VAL A 197 -29.06 -20.40 -31.95
C VAL A 197 -28.69 -18.93 -32.07
N ASP A 198 -29.70 -18.08 -31.84
CA ASP A 198 -29.55 -16.67 -31.54
C ASP A 198 -28.65 -16.50 -30.30
N VAL A 199 -27.48 -15.90 -30.48
CA VAL A 199 -26.65 -15.45 -29.35
C VAL A 199 -26.95 -13.97 -29.13
N GLN A 200 -27.89 -13.74 -28.21
CA GLN A 200 -28.25 -12.43 -27.69
C GLN A 200 -27.10 -11.90 -26.81
N PHE A 201 -26.38 -10.90 -27.32
CA PHE A 201 -25.37 -10.17 -26.54
C PHE A 201 -26.08 -9.20 -25.57
N ASP A 202 -25.99 -9.52 -24.28
CA ASP A 202 -26.35 -8.63 -23.17
C ASP A 202 -25.23 -7.58 -23.00
N ALA A 203 -25.53 -6.34 -23.37
CA ALA A 203 -24.64 -5.19 -23.20
C ALA A 203 -24.98 -4.47 -21.89
N GLY A 204 -24.37 -4.92 -20.80
CA GLY A 204 -24.34 -4.21 -19.53
C GLY A 204 -23.02 -3.45 -19.33
N ARG A 205 -22.99 -2.17 -19.71
CA ARG A 205 -22.40 -1.04 -18.96
C ARG A 205 -22.55 0.28 -19.70
#